data_AF-A0A7X4JLR6-F1
#
_entry.id   AF-A0A7X4JLR6-F1
#
_cell.length_a   1.000
_cell.length_b   1.000
_cell.length_c   1.000
_cell.angle_alpha   90.00
_cell.angle_beta   90.00
_cell.angle_gamma   90.00
#
_symmetry.space_group_name_H-M   'P 1'
#
loop_
_entity.id
_entity.type
_entity.pdbx_description
1 polymer ?
#
loop_
_entity_poly.entity_id
_entity_poly.type
_entity_poly.pdbx_seq_one_letter_code
_entity_poly.pdbx_strand_id
1 'polypeptide(L)'
;MFRAGHRLTVAFADRRPDKTNEDRDVLGQVTLIKDIRLNDPHRAHLDILSELSFEACVKWIDDNKKPKNFDGLLSAWLAKLDTEELNKQFYRKLFAWYEWAIEAATFPTDENRVLKPEEHVIRLITRLLFIWFIKEKGLVTEALFNKAQVQGLLAEDDFDNGDAYYRAVLQNLFFATLNTEIDERKFSKENYSGNRNFSRYRYKTQMRDPDKLLELFANTPFINGGLFDCLDTFDGPKDGGYRIDCFSDVDYKKLSIPNRLFFHESRGLIPLLEHYKFTVEENTPIEQEVALDPELLGRVFENLLAAYNPETGATVRKQTGSYYTPRPIVDYMVDEALVATLSPKCHPTDGDAKLWDERLHYLLDYAQTFDDANEWFDDPETDAIVRAISELKMLDPAVGSGAFPMGMLHKLTLALRRLDPDNARWEKLQKERAVQRTEAAYDTQDDQTRREE
;
A
#
# COMPACT_ATOMS: atom_id res chain seq x y z
N MET A 1 -1.32 -15.57 -23.96
CA MET A 1 -0.74 -16.33 -22.82
C MET A 1 0.77 -16.32 -22.97
N PHE A 2 1.47 -16.04 -21.89
CA PHE A 2 2.93 -15.94 -21.85
C PHE A 2 3.46 -16.89 -20.78
N ARG A 3 4.46 -17.71 -21.11
CA ARG A 3 5.10 -18.60 -20.13
C ARG A 3 6.59 -18.27 -20.05
N ALA A 4 7.05 -17.97 -18.84
CA ALA A 4 8.46 -17.76 -18.54
C ALA A 4 8.86 -18.70 -17.40
N GLY A 5 9.66 -19.73 -17.72
CA GLY A 5 10.03 -20.77 -16.76
C GLY A 5 8.82 -21.49 -16.15
N HIS A 6 8.66 -21.37 -14.83
CA HIS A 6 7.56 -21.97 -14.04
C HIS A 6 6.40 -21.00 -13.78
N ARG A 7 6.35 -19.85 -14.47
CA ARG A 7 5.30 -18.85 -14.36
C ARG A 7 4.49 -18.74 -15.66
N LEU A 8 3.17 -18.55 -15.51
CA LEU A 8 2.22 -18.32 -16.58
C LEU A 8 1.49 -17.00 -16.36
N THR A 9 1.45 -16.15 -17.39
CA THR A 9 0.64 -14.94 -17.43
C THR A 9 -0.43 -15.07 -18.49
N VAL A 10 -1.68 -14.76 -18.13
CA VAL A 10 -2.83 -14.76 -19.04
C VAL A 10 -3.28 -13.32 -19.24
N ALA A 11 -3.41 -12.90 -20.49
CA ALA A 11 -3.80 -11.56 -20.87
C ALA A 11 -5.13 -11.58 -21.61
N PHE A 12 -6.02 -10.67 -21.24
CA PHE A 12 -7.32 -10.45 -21.84
C PHE A 12 -7.33 -9.02 -22.37
N ALA A 13 -7.39 -8.87 -23.69
CA ALA A 13 -7.52 -7.56 -24.32
C ALA A 13 -9.01 -7.28 -24.51
N ASP A 14 -9.49 -6.16 -23.95
CA ASP A 14 -10.78 -5.63 -24.35
C ASP A 14 -10.73 -5.28 -25.84
N ARG A 15 -11.83 -5.53 -26.54
CA ARG A 15 -11.98 -5.20 -27.94
C ARG A 15 -13.38 -4.71 -28.21
N ARG A 16 -13.47 -3.68 -29.03
CA ARG A 16 -14.74 -3.18 -29.55
C ARG A 16 -14.64 -2.96 -31.05
N PRO A 17 -15.76 -3.03 -31.78
CA PRO A 17 -15.78 -2.60 -33.18
C PRO A 17 -15.32 -1.15 -33.31
N ASP A 18 -14.59 -0.85 -34.37
CA ASP A 18 -14.26 0.51 -34.76
C ASP A 18 -15.55 1.27 -35.13
N LYS A 19 -15.66 2.54 -34.72
CA LYS A 19 -16.88 3.34 -34.91
C LYS A 19 -17.11 3.73 -36.38
N THR A 20 -16.09 3.58 -37.22
CA THR A 20 -16.05 4.02 -38.61
C THR A 20 -15.80 2.89 -39.60
N ASN A 21 -15.25 1.77 -39.14
CA ASN A 21 -14.94 0.60 -39.97
C ASN A 21 -15.34 -0.72 -39.28
N GLU A 22 -16.45 -1.31 -39.71
CA GLU A 22 -16.98 -2.55 -39.09
C GLU A 22 -16.06 -3.78 -39.25
N ASP A 23 -15.08 -3.73 -40.17
CA ASP A 23 -14.09 -4.81 -40.36
C ASP A 23 -12.86 -4.68 -39.44
N ARG A 24 -12.84 -3.71 -38.52
CA ARG A 24 -11.73 -3.47 -37.60
C ARG A 24 -12.19 -3.46 -36.15
N ASP A 25 -11.38 -4.09 -35.30
CA ASP A 25 -11.49 -3.97 -33.84
C ASP A 25 -10.50 -2.90 -33.33
N VAL A 26 -10.97 -2.08 -32.39
CA VAL A 26 -10.13 -1.22 -31.57
C VAL A 26 -9.84 -1.96 -30.27
N LEU A 27 -8.56 -2.16 -29.99
CA LEU A 27 -8.11 -2.74 -28.72
C LEU A 27 -8.26 -1.70 -27.60
N GLY A 28 -8.83 -2.15 -26.49
CA GLY A 28 -8.95 -1.39 -25.26
C GLY A 28 -7.85 -1.76 -24.26
N GLN A 29 -8.20 -1.65 -22.99
CA GLN A 29 -7.32 -1.98 -21.87
C GLN A 29 -6.96 -3.46 -21.86
N VAL A 30 -5.76 -3.79 -21.37
CA VAL A 30 -5.32 -5.17 -21.19
C VAL A 30 -5.39 -5.54 -19.71
N THR A 31 -6.18 -6.57 -19.42
CA THR A 31 -6.30 -7.15 -18.08
C THR A 31 -5.43 -8.40 -17.97
N LEU A 32 -4.64 -8.49 -16.90
CA LEU A 32 -3.62 -9.52 -16.71
C LEU A 32 -3.87 -10.34 -15.44
N ILE A 33 -3.80 -11.66 -15.56
CA ILE A 33 -3.51 -12.55 -14.43
C ILE A 33 -2.03 -12.90 -14.54
N LYS A 34 -1.21 -12.20 -13.75
CA LYS A 34 0.26 -12.22 -13.86
C LYS A 34 0.87 -13.32 -13.00
N ASP A 35 1.96 -13.91 -13.49
CA ASP A 35 2.89 -14.71 -12.69
C ASP A 35 2.28 -15.90 -11.91
N ILE A 36 1.33 -16.61 -12.52
CA ILE A 36 0.77 -17.84 -11.96
C ILE A 36 1.88 -18.88 -11.85
N ARG A 37 2.29 -19.18 -10.61
CA ARG A 37 3.23 -20.27 -10.30
C ARG A 37 2.57 -21.61 -10.63
N LEU A 38 3.14 -22.39 -11.54
CA LEU A 38 2.53 -23.64 -12.02
C LEU A 38 2.58 -24.78 -10.99
N ASN A 39 3.62 -24.83 -10.16
CA ASN A 39 3.82 -25.90 -9.19
C ASN A 39 3.16 -25.62 -7.84
N ASP A 40 2.99 -24.35 -7.51
CA ASP A 40 2.40 -23.87 -6.26
C ASP A 40 1.60 -22.58 -6.51
N PRO A 41 0.44 -22.69 -7.16
CA PRO A 41 -0.37 -21.52 -7.51
C PRO A 41 -0.83 -20.79 -6.25
N HIS A 42 -0.78 -19.45 -6.29
CA HIS A 42 -1.38 -18.63 -5.24
C HIS A 42 -2.88 -18.92 -5.13
N ARG A 43 -3.43 -18.91 -3.91
CA ARG A 43 -4.85 -19.20 -3.66
C ARG A 43 -5.78 -18.31 -4.48
N ALA A 44 -5.54 -17.00 -4.49
CA ALA A 44 -6.27 -16.05 -5.33
C ALA A 44 -6.28 -16.41 -6.83
N HIS A 45 -5.18 -16.93 -7.39
CA HIS A 45 -5.17 -17.35 -8.79
C HIS A 45 -6.10 -18.54 -9.04
N LEU A 46 -6.16 -19.48 -8.09
CA LEU A 46 -7.08 -20.61 -8.17
C LEU A 46 -8.54 -20.14 -8.11
N ASP A 47 -8.83 -19.20 -7.21
CA ASP A 47 -10.17 -18.64 -7.08
C ASP A 47 -10.58 -17.90 -8.37
N ILE A 48 -9.73 -17.02 -8.91
CA ILE A 48 -9.96 -16.33 -10.20
C ILE A 48 -10.17 -17.34 -11.34
N LEU A 49 -9.28 -18.33 -11.50
CA LEU A 49 -9.40 -19.33 -12.57
C LEU A 49 -10.67 -20.17 -12.43
N SER A 50 -11.12 -20.46 -11.20
CA SER A 50 -12.38 -21.17 -10.97
C SER A 50 -13.59 -20.36 -11.44
N GLU A 51 -13.55 -19.04 -11.25
CA GLU A 51 -14.59 -18.13 -11.72
C GLU A 51 -14.59 -18.00 -13.25
N LEU A 52 -13.44 -18.15 -13.90
CA LEU A 52 -13.34 -18.16 -15.37
C LEU A 52 -13.75 -19.49 -16.01
N SER A 53 -14.18 -20.49 -15.23
CA SER A 53 -14.67 -21.76 -15.76
C SER A 53 -15.86 -21.57 -16.71
N PHE A 54 -15.94 -22.43 -17.72
CA PHE A 54 -16.99 -22.35 -18.74
C PHE A 54 -18.40 -22.38 -18.12
N GLU A 55 -18.63 -23.23 -17.12
CA GLU A 55 -19.89 -23.30 -16.38
C GLU A 55 -20.25 -21.97 -15.72
N ALA A 56 -19.29 -21.36 -15.01
CA ALA A 56 -19.51 -20.10 -14.33
C ALA A 56 -19.69 -18.93 -15.32
N CYS A 57 -19.04 -18.97 -16.48
CA CYS A 57 -19.22 -17.99 -17.55
C CYS A 57 -20.58 -18.13 -18.25
N VAL A 58 -21.01 -19.35 -18.56
CA VAL A 58 -22.33 -19.60 -19.17
C VAL A 58 -23.46 -19.10 -18.27
N LYS A 59 -23.37 -19.39 -16.96
CA LYS A 59 -24.33 -18.86 -15.99
C LYS A 59 -24.40 -17.33 -16.02
N TRP A 60 -23.24 -16.66 -16.01
CA TRP A 60 -23.19 -15.20 -16.08
C TRP A 60 -23.76 -14.64 -17.38
N ILE A 61 -23.48 -15.29 -18.53
CA ILE A 61 -24.01 -14.92 -19.84
C ILE A 61 -25.54 -14.98 -19.84
N ASP A 62 -26.12 -16.05 -19.27
CA ASP A 62 -27.55 -16.25 -19.16
C ASP A 62 -28.19 -15.18 -18.25
N ASP A 63 -27.61 -14.95 -17.06
CA ASP A 63 -28.09 -13.96 -16.10
C ASP A 63 -28.07 -12.52 -16.66
N ASN A 64 -27.08 -12.21 -17.50
CA ASN A 64 -26.89 -10.88 -18.11
C ASN A 64 -27.43 -10.76 -19.54
N LYS A 65 -28.13 -11.78 -20.04
CA LYS A 65 -28.72 -11.82 -21.40
C LYS A 65 -27.71 -11.49 -22.51
N LYS A 66 -26.47 -11.96 -22.37
CA LYS A 66 -25.39 -11.76 -23.36
C LYS A 66 -25.48 -12.81 -24.47
N PRO A 67 -24.94 -12.54 -25.67
CA PRO A 67 -24.94 -13.51 -26.76
C PRO A 67 -24.10 -14.75 -26.40
N LYS A 68 -24.56 -15.94 -26.80
CA LYS A 68 -23.83 -17.22 -26.59
C LYS A 68 -22.76 -17.42 -27.66
N ASN A 69 -21.89 -16.44 -27.81
CA ASN A 69 -20.76 -16.43 -28.73
C ASN A 69 -19.48 -16.00 -27.98
N PHE A 70 -18.39 -15.79 -28.71
CA PHE A 70 -17.14 -15.35 -28.11
C PHE A 70 -17.26 -13.98 -27.41
N ASP A 71 -18.06 -13.04 -27.91
CA ASP A 71 -18.18 -11.71 -27.31
C ASP A 71 -18.89 -11.76 -25.96
N GLY A 72 -19.89 -12.65 -25.80
CA GLY A 72 -20.50 -12.91 -24.50
C GLY A 72 -19.52 -13.56 -23.52
N LEU A 73 -18.67 -14.49 -23.99
CA LEU A 73 -17.63 -15.12 -23.19
C LEU A 73 -16.55 -14.13 -22.75
N LEU A 74 -16.07 -13.28 -23.67
CA LEU A 74 -15.12 -12.21 -23.37
C LEU A 74 -15.71 -11.21 -22.37
N SER A 75 -16.98 -10.81 -22.56
CA SER A 75 -17.68 -9.96 -21.60
C SER A 75 -17.75 -10.60 -20.20
N ALA A 76 -17.98 -11.92 -20.13
CA ALA A 76 -18.03 -12.64 -18.86
C ALA A 76 -16.66 -12.71 -18.19
N TRP A 77 -15.57 -12.89 -18.97
CA TRP A 77 -14.21 -12.85 -18.43
C TRP A 77 -13.86 -11.46 -17.92
N LEU A 78 -14.05 -10.41 -18.72
CA LEU A 78 -13.74 -9.03 -18.33
C LEU A 78 -14.51 -8.61 -17.08
N ALA A 79 -15.80 -8.97 -16.96
CA ALA A 79 -16.61 -8.66 -15.79
C ALA A 79 -16.12 -9.35 -14.50
N LYS A 80 -15.52 -10.54 -14.61
CA LYS A 80 -14.98 -11.29 -13.45
C LYS A 80 -13.56 -10.87 -13.09
N LEU A 81 -12.86 -10.23 -14.04
CA LEU A 81 -11.51 -9.70 -13.86
C LEU A 81 -11.51 -8.19 -13.55
N ASP A 82 -12.70 -7.61 -13.35
CA ASP A 82 -12.88 -6.21 -12.99
C ASP A 82 -12.27 -5.93 -11.61
N THR A 83 -11.22 -5.11 -11.56
CA THR A 83 -10.55 -4.81 -10.30
C THR A 83 -11.38 -3.92 -9.37
N GLU A 84 -12.30 -3.11 -9.89
CA GLU A 84 -13.20 -2.35 -9.03
C GLU A 84 -14.16 -3.27 -8.29
N GLU A 85 -14.69 -4.29 -8.97
CA GLU A 85 -15.55 -5.29 -8.34
C GLU A 85 -14.76 -6.16 -7.36
N LEU A 86 -13.54 -6.59 -7.73
CA LEU A 86 -12.62 -7.28 -6.81
C LEU A 86 -12.39 -6.46 -5.54
N ASN A 87 -12.09 -5.17 -5.69
CA ASN A 87 -11.90 -4.23 -4.59
C ASN A 87 -13.17 -4.12 -3.73
N LYS A 88 -14.35 -3.91 -4.34
CA LYS A 88 -15.64 -3.84 -3.63
C LYS A 88 -15.91 -5.10 -2.81
N GLN A 89 -15.64 -6.29 -3.35
CA GLN A 89 -15.81 -7.54 -2.64
C GLN A 89 -14.84 -7.68 -1.46
N PHE A 90 -13.56 -7.34 -1.68
CA PHE A 90 -12.56 -7.31 -0.63
C PHE A 90 -13.00 -6.40 0.52
N TYR A 91 -13.43 -5.18 0.21
CA TYR A 91 -13.90 -4.21 1.21
C TYR A 91 -15.07 -4.73 2.03
N ARG A 92 -16.08 -5.33 1.39
CA ARG A 92 -17.24 -5.89 2.12
C ARG A 92 -16.82 -6.94 3.13
N LYS A 93 -15.90 -7.84 2.75
CA LYS A 93 -15.38 -8.88 3.65
C LYS A 93 -14.50 -8.29 4.74
N LEU A 94 -13.64 -7.33 4.41
CA LEU A 94 -12.80 -6.63 5.39
C LEU A 94 -13.64 -5.83 6.38
N PHE A 95 -14.74 -5.21 5.94
CA PHE A 95 -15.67 -4.49 6.82
C PHE A 95 -16.38 -5.45 7.78
N ALA A 96 -16.87 -6.59 7.29
CA ALA A 96 -17.46 -7.61 8.16
C ALA A 96 -16.44 -8.17 9.17
N TRP A 97 -15.16 -8.25 8.79
CA TRP A 97 -14.08 -8.57 9.73
C TRP A 97 -13.86 -7.47 10.76
N TYR A 98 -13.87 -6.20 10.32
CA TYR A 98 -13.71 -5.03 11.16
C TYR A 98 -14.79 -4.96 12.25
N GLU A 99 -16.06 -5.13 11.90
CA GLU A 99 -17.17 -5.18 12.86
C GLU A 99 -16.98 -6.31 13.87
N TRP A 100 -16.59 -7.49 13.39
CA TRP A 100 -16.32 -8.63 14.25
C TRP A 100 -15.15 -8.40 15.21
N ALA A 101 -14.09 -7.74 14.75
CA ALA A 101 -12.92 -7.42 15.56
C ALA A 101 -13.27 -6.43 16.68
N ILE A 102 -14.12 -5.43 16.42
CA ILE A 102 -14.59 -4.49 17.44
C ILE A 102 -15.34 -5.22 18.55
N GLU A 103 -16.22 -6.16 18.19
CA GLU A 103 -17.02 -6.91 19.17
C GLU A 103 -16.19 -7.95 19.96
N ALA A 104 -15.21 -8.56 19.31
CA ALA A 104 -14.46 -9.69 19.86
C ALA A 104 -13.20 -9.31 20.64
N ALA A 105 -12.60 -8.14 20.35
CA ALA A 105 -11.40 -7.67 21.00
C ALA A 105 -11.72 -6.77 22.21
N THR A 106 -10.74 -6.61 23.09
CA THR A 106 -10.80 -5.70 24.25
C THR A 106 -9.74 -4.62 24.08
N PHE A 107 -10.10 -3.36 24.29
CA PHE A 107 -9.21 -2.20 24.14
C PHE A 107 -9.15 -1.35 25.43
N PRO A 108 -8.07 -0.59 25.66
CA PRO A 108 -7.95 0.30 26.82
C PRO A 108 -8.99 1.45 26.81
N THR A 109 -9.73 1.65 27.91
CA THR A 109 -10.78 2.70 28.01
C THR A 109 -10.49 3.83 29.01
N ASP A 110 -9.62 3.62 30.00
CA ASP A 110 -9.54 4.49 31.19
C ASP A 110 -8.20 5.26 31.27
N GLU A 111 -7.84 5.97 30.19
CA GLU A 111 -6.54 6.63 30.10
C GLU A 111 -6.63 8.12 29.75
N ASN A 112 -5.57 8.88 30.05
CA ASN A 112 -5.50 10.31 29.74
C ASN A 112 -5.70 10.62 28.25
N ARG A 113 -5.49 9.62 27.39
CA ARG A 113 -5.84 9.63 25.98
C ARG A 113 -6.53 8.31 25.65
N VAL A 114 -7.79 8.39 25.20
CA VAL A 114 -8.57 7.22 24.81
C VAL A 114 -8.74 7.23 23.30
N LEU A 115 -8.37 6.13 22.65
CA LEU A 115 -8.81 5.82 21.30
C LEU A 115 -10.06 4.95 21.40
N LYS A 116 -10.98 5.13 20.46
CA LYS A 116 -12.15 4.26 20.39
C LYS A 116 -11.76 2.90 19.79
N PRO A 117 -12.48 1.81 20.11
CA PRO A 117 -12.23 0.49 19.52
C PRO A 117 -12.09 0.52 17.98
N GLU A 118 -12.93 1.31 17.32
CA GLU A 118 -12.90 1.55 15.87
C GLU A 118 -11.52 2.03 15.40
N GLU A 119 -10.95 3.02 16.08
CA GLU A 119 -9.66 3.61 15.74
C GLU A 119 -8.52 2.60 15.97
N HIS A 120 -8.59 1.78 17.02
CA HIS A 120 -7.64 0.69 17.24
C HIS A 120 -7.67 -0.33 16.10
N VAL A 121 -8.87 -0.76 15.69
CA VAL A 121 -9.01 -1.76 14.62
C VAL A 121 -8.61 -1.18 13.26
N ILE A 122 -8.95 0.08 12.96
CA ILE A 122 -8.48 0.76 11.74
C ILE A 122 -6.96 0.77 11.68
N ARG A 123 -6.28 1.18 12.77
CA ARG A 123 -4.81 1.17 12.82
C ARG A 123 -4.22 -0.23 12.64
N LEU A 124 -4.85 -1.24 13.24
CA LEU A 124 -4.44 -2.64 13.08
C LEU A 124 -4.55 -3.10 11.61
N ILE A 125 -5.68 -2.81 10.96
CA ILE A 125 -5.91 -3.12 9.55
C ILE A 125 -4.86 -2.41 8.68
N THR A 126 -4.62 -1.12 8.89
CA THR A 126 -3.65 -0.36 8.08
C THR A 126 -2.24 -0.94 8.21
N ARG A 127 -1.80 -1.25 9.44
CA ARG A 127 -0.49 -1.89 9.68
C ARG A 127 -0.40 -3.25 8.99
N LEU A 128 -1.43 -4.08 9.10
CA LEU A 128 -1.43 -5.43 8.51
C LEU A 128 -1.50 -5.41 6.99
N LEU A 129 -2.30 -4.52 6.38
CA LEU A 129 -2.33 -4.37 4.93
C LEU A 129 -0.99 -3.90 4.40
N PHE A 130 -0.38 -2.89 5.03
CA PHE A 130 0.96 -2.44 4.67
C PHE A 130 1.98 -3.58 4.74
N ILE A 131 1.95 -4.35 5.84
CA ILE A 131 2.82 -5.51 6.03
C ILE A 131 2.58 -6.57 4.96
N TRP A 132 1.33 -6.78 4.56
CA TRP A 132 0.98 -7.73 3.51
C TRP A 132 1.59 -7.32 2.15
N PHE A 133 1.55 -6.02 1.79
CA PHE A 133 2.20 -5.52 0.58
C PHE A 133 3.73 -5.73 0.60
N ILE A 134 4.41 -5.46 1.71
CA ILE A 134 5.87 -5.67 1.80
C ILE A 134 6.23 -7.16 1.92
N LYS A 135 5.34 -8.01 2.46
CA LYS A 135 5.45 -9.48 2.40
C LYS A 135 5.43 -9.96 0.96
N GLU A 136 4.61 -9.40 0.08
CA GLU A 136 4.65 -9.72 -1.36
C GLU A 136 5.98 -9.32 -2.02
N LYS A 137 6.71 -8.31 -1.50
CA LYS A 137 8.09 -8.01 -1.92
C LYS A 137 9.14 -8.97 -1.37
N GLY A 138 8.76 -9.93 -0.52
CA GLY A 138 9.69 -10.83 0.17
C GLY A 138 10.47 -10.17 1.31
N LEU A 139 10.07 -8.97 1.74
CA LEU A 139 10.70 -8.26 2.84
C LEU A 139 10.22 -8.75 4.21
N VAL A 140 9.05 -9.39 4.28
CA VAL A 140 8.51 -10.04 5.48
C VAL A 140 8.20 -11.49 5.15
N THR A 141 8.60 -12.43 6.00
CA THR A 141 8.43 -13.86 5.75
C THR A 141 6.96 -14.31 5.86
N GLU A 142 6.53 -15.17 4.93
CA GLU A 142 5.18 -15.75 4.93
C GLU A 142 4.91 -16.61 6.17
N ALA A 143 5.98 -17.15 6.79
CA ALA A 143 5.87 -17.99 7.98
C ALA A 143 5.21 -17.28 9.17
N LEU A 144 5.30 -15.94 9.24
CA LEU A 144 4.64 -15.14 10.28
C LEU A 144 3.11 -15.15 10.17
N PHE A 145 2.56 -15.49 9.00
CA PHE A 145 1.11 -15.52 8.75
C PHE A 145 0.59 -16.95 8.59
N ASN A 146 1.44 -17.97 8.71
CA ASN A 146 0.99 -19.35 8.61
C ASN A 146 0.63 -19.90 10.00
N LYS A 147 -0.64 -20.28 10.21
CA LYS A 147 -1.15 -20.79 11.50
C LYS A 147 -0.26 -21.89 12.08
N ALA A 148 0.09 -22.90 11.29
CA ALA A 148 0.86 -24.05 11.75
C ALA A 148 2.31 -23.67 12.15
N GLN A 149 2.93 -22.73 11.42
CA GLN A 149 4.27 -22.25 11.74
C GLN A 149 4.29 -21.45 13.04
N VAL A 150 3.38 -20.49 13.21
CA VAL A 150 3.38 -19.61 14.40
C VAL A 150 2.84 -20.28 15.65
N GLN A 151 1.82 -21.15 15.54
CA GLN A 151 1.25 -21.85 16.69
C GLN A 151 2.29 -22.69 17.44
N GLY A 152 3.25 -23.27 16.72
CA GLY A 152 4.36 -24.01 17.33
C GLY A 152 5.34 -23.15 18.12
N LEU A 153 5.42 -21.85 17.83
CA LEU A 153 6.35 -20.91 18.46
C LEU A 153 5.77 -20.20 19.68
N LEU A 154 4.46 -20.29 19.91
CA LEU A 154 3.76 -19.56 20.97
C LEU A 154 3.45 -20.46 22.16
N ALA A 155 3.64 -19.91 23.36
CA ALA A 155 3.38 -20.57 24.64
C ALA A 155 1.90 -20.43 25.01
N GLU A 156 1.04 -21.05 24.20
CA GLU A 156 -0.41 -20.95 24.32
C GLU A 156 -1.06 -22.31 24.02
N ASP A 157 -1.91 -22.78 24.94
CA ASP A 157 -2.57 -24.08 24.83
C ASP A 157 -3.91 -23.97 24.08
N ASP A 158 -4.73 -22.97 24.42
CA ASP A 158 -5.93 -22.60 23.67
C ASP A 158 -5.59 -21.51 22.65
N PHE A 159 -5.09 -21.94 21.49
CA PHE A 159 -4.64 -21.02 20.45
C PHE A 159 -5.77 -20.13 19.94
N ASP A 160 -7.00 -20.62 19.73
CA ASP A 160 -8.03 -19.82 19.04
C ASP A 160 -8.61 -18.72 19.95
N ASN A 161 -8.75 -18.98 21.25
CA ASN A 161 -9.24 -17.98 22.22
C ASN A 161 -8.14 -17.14 22.87
N GLY A 162 -6.90 -17.60 22.79
CA GLY A 162 -5.74 -16.84 23.20
C GLY A 162 -5.41 -15.67 22.29
N ASP A 163 -4.44 -14.86 22.68
CA ASP A 163 -4.04 -13.60 22.01
C ASP A 163 -2.51 -13.43 21.93
N ALA A 164 -1.76 -14.52 22.16
CA ALA A 164 -0.31 -14.53 22.06
C ALA A 164 0.19 -14.15 20.65
N TYR A 165 -0.57 -14.44 19.58
CA TYR A 165 -0.15 -14.05 18.24
C TYR A 165 -0.07 -12.53 18.10
N TYR A 166 -1.11 -11.81 18.55
CA TYR A 166 -1.09 -10.37 18.48
C TYR A 166 0.05 -9.77 19.31
N ARG A 167 0.22 -10.23 20.55
CA ARG A 167 1.24 -9.66 21.46
C ARG A 167 2.66 -10.08 21.09
N ALA A 168 2.94 -11.37 21.03
CA ALA A 168 4.29 -11.88 20.83
C ALA A 168 4.76 -11.78 19.38
N VAL A 169 3.85 -11.80 18.39
CA VAL A 169 4.24 -11.71 16.97
C VAL A 169 3.97 -10.32 16.42
N LEU A 170 2.71 -9.88 16.36
CA LEU A 170 2.36 -8.66 15.63
C LEU A 170 2.89 -7.38 16.29
N GLN A 171 2.76 -7.21 17.61
CA GLN A 171 3.29 -6.01 18.27
C GLN A 171 4.82 -5.94 18.17
N ASN A 172 5.53 -7.07 18.30
CA ASN A 172 6.98 -7.11 18.09
C ASN A 172 7.37 -6.82 16.65
N LEU A 173 6.58 -7.27 15.67
CA LEU A 173 6.77 -6.93 14.27
C LEU A 173 6.56 -5.43 14.03
N PHE A 174 5.51 -4.84 14.61
CA PHE A 174 5.19 -3.41 14.46
C PHE A 174 6.25 -2.53 15.12
N PHE A 175 6.44 -2.68 16.43
CA PHE A 175 7.14 -1.67 17.24
C PHE A 175 8.63 -1.93 17.40
N ALA A 176 9.02 -3.21 17.50
CA ALA A 176 10.40 -3.59 17.77
C ALA A 176 11.17 -4.08 16.54
N THR A 177 10.50 -4.21 15.38
CA THR A 177 11.13 -4.67 14.12
C THR A 177 11.04 -3.60 13.05
N LEU A 178 9.83 -3.25 12.60
CA LEU A 178 9.62 -2.29 11.52
C LEU A 178 10.01 -0.85 11.94
N ASN A 179 10.05 -0.58 13.24
CA ASN A 179 10.43 0.71 13.81
C ASN A 179 11.80 0.67 14.54
N THR A 180 12.68 -0.28 14.21
CA THR A 180 14.02 -0.38 14.82
C THR A 180 15.05 -0.92 13.82
N GLU A 181 16.21 -0.26 13.76
CA GLU A 181 17.35 -0.70 12.94
C GLU A 181 17.79 -2.12 13.30
N ILE A 182 18.23 -2.90 12.31
CA ILE A 182 18.43 -4.35 12.43
C ILE A 182 19.44 -4.71 13.54
N ASP A 183 20.53 -3.97 13.62
CA ASP A 183 21.62 -4.14 14.58
C ASP A 183 21.25 -3.68 16.01
N GLU A 184 20.24 -2.83 16.14
CA GLU A 184 19.75 -2.36 17.43
C GLU A 184 18.71 -3.27 18.08
N ARG A 185 18.14 -4.22 17.32
CA ARG A 185 17.07 -5.12 17.76
C ARG A 185 17.53 -6.07 18.87
N LYS A 186 16.85 -6.02 20.01
CA LYS A 186 17.10 -6.90 21.17
C LYS A 186 15.89 -6.92 22.10
N PHE A 187 15.82 -7.96 22.92
CA PHE A 187 14.84 -8.04 23.98
C PHE A 187 14.97 -6.90 25.00
N SER A 188 13.85 -6.56 25.60
CA SER A 188 13.81 -5.71 26.78
C SER A 188 14.64 -6.32 27.92
N LYS A 189 15.14 -5.45 28.80
CA LYS A 189 15.81 -5.86 30.03
C LYS A 189 14.81 -5.76 31.18
N GLU A 190 15.02 -6.53 32.25
CA GLU A 190 14.23 -6.52 33.49
C GLU A 190 14.45 -5.24 34.34
N ASN A 191 14.57 -4.09 33.70
CA ASN A 191 14.66 -2.80 34.36
C ASN A 191 13.60 -1.84 33.82
N TYR A 192 13.30 -0.78 34.59
CA TYR A 192 12.21 0.12 34.29
C TYR A 192 12.35 0.82 32.92
N SER A 193 13.58 1.15 32.51
CA SER A 193 13.85 1.73 31.19
C SER A 193 13.65 0.73 30.05
N GLY A 194 13.99 -0.54 30.24
CA GLY A 194 13.73 -1.62 29.27
C GLY A 194 12.25 -1.90 29.08
N ASN A 195 11.46 -1.83 30.15
CA ASN A 195 10.01 -2.07 30.14
C ASN A 195 9.21 -1.07 29.29
N ARG A 196 9.83 0.04 28.86
CA ARG A 196 9.17 1.16 28.17
C ARG A 196 9.88 1.68 26.92
N ASN A 197 11.04 1.13 26.60
CA ASN A 197 11.68 1.37 25.31
C ASN A 197 10.95 0.56 24.23
N PHE A 198 10.24 1.23 23.32
CA PHE A 198 9.42 0.57 22.29
C PHE A 198 10.24 -0.10 21.18
N SER A 199 11.54 0.17 21.09
CA SER A 199 12.49 -0.46 20.16
C SER A 199 13.07 -1.78 20.71
N ARG A 200 12.32 -2.47 21.57
CA ARG A 200 12.76 -3.70 22.26
C ARG A 200 11.71 -4.78 22.14
N TYR A 201 12.16 -6.00 21.86
CA TYR A 201 11.28 -7.17 21.83
C TYR A 201 10.70 -7.46 23.22
N ARG A 202 9.44 -7.85 23.27
CA ARG A 202 8.65 -8.09 24.49
C ARG A 202 7.93 -9.43 24.45
N TYR A 203 7.30 -9.79 25.57
CA TYR A 203 6.48 -10.99 25.72
C TYR A 203 7.25 -12.30 25.54
N LYS A 204 8.51 -12.33 25.98
CA LYS A 204 9.36 -13.53 25.90
C LYS A 204 8.72 -14.76 26.55
N THR A 205 7.93 -14.58 27.61
CA THR A 205 7.19 -15.65 28.30
C THR A 205 6.05 -16.25 27.48
N GLN A 206 5.56 -15.54 26.45
CA GLN A 206 4.53 -16.02 25.51
C GLN A 206 5.14 -16.74 24.30
N MET A 207 6.47 -16.89 24.26
CA MET A 207 7.21 -17.55 23.18
C MET A 207 7.78 -18.87 23.70
N ARG A 208 7.46 -19.99 23.04
CA ARG A 208 8.12 -21.29 23.29
C ARG A 208 9.56 -21.30 22.80
N ASP A 209 9.80 -20.65 21.66
CA ASP A 209 11.12 -20.55 21.02
C ASP A 209 11.36 -19.10 20.56
N PRO A 210 11.85 -18.23 21.45
CA PRO A 210 12.11 -16.83 21.12
C PRO A 210 13.12 -16.65 20.00
N ASP A 211 14.17 -17.47 19.98
CA ASP A 211 15.27 -17.33 19.02
C ASP A 211 14.76 -17.64 17.60
N LYS A 212 14.01 -18.72 17.44
CA LYS A 212 13.38 -19.06 16.15
C LYS A 212 12.35 -18.01 15.70
N LEU A 213 11.61 -17.39 16.62
CA LEU A 213 10.72 -16.28 16.26
C LEU A 213 11.51 -15.06 15.79
N LEU A 214 12.64 -14.73 16.41
CA LEU A 214 13.52 -13.65 15.97
C LEU A 214 14.14 -13.91 14.60
N GLU A 215 14.48 -15.17 14.28
CA GLU A 215 14.93 -15.54 12.93
C GLU A 215 13.90 -15.17 11.86
N LEU A 216 12.59 -15.28 12.16
CA LEU A 216 11.52 -14.85 11.24
C LEU A 216 11.49 -13.33 11.02
N PHE A 217 11.98 -12.54 11.98
CA PHE A 217 12.07 -11.08 11.87
C PHE A 217 13.38 -10.58 11.25
N ALA A 218 14.39 -11.45 11.09
CA ALA A 218 15.75 -11.04 10.77
C ALA A 218 15.86 -10.26 9.44
N ASN A 219 15.13 -10.70 8.42
CA ASN A 219 15.15 -10.08 7.09
C ASN A 219 14.16 -8.90 6.94
N THR A 220 13.33 -8.65 7.96
CA THR A 220 12.38 -7.54 7.93
C THR A 220 13.13 -6.21 8.02
N PRO A 221 12.96 -5.28 7.05
CA PRO A 221 13.69 -4.01 7.06
C PRO A 221 13.17 -3.06 8.14
N PHE A 222 13.98 -2.06 8.47
CA PHE A 222 13.52 -0.86 9.15
C PHE A 222 12.81 0.05 8.14
N ILE A 223 11.58 0.47 8.45
CA ILE A 223 10.77 1.32 7.57
C ILE A 223 10.55 2.71 8.17
N ASN A 224 10.51 2.83 9.50
CA ASN A 224 10.16 4.07 10.21
C ASN A 224 8.77 4.62 9.76
N GLY A 225 8.40 5.83 10.19
CA GLY A 225 7.37 6.63 9.50
C GLY A 225 5.97 6.59 10.10
N GLY A 226 5.81 6.76 11.41
CA GLY A 226 4.51 7.10 12.04
C GLY A 226 3.50 5.95 12.14
N LEU A 227 3.34 5.14 11.09
CA LEU A 227 2.37 4.03 11.02
C LEU A 227 2.67 2.96 12.08
N PHE A 228 3.95 2.69 12.31
CA PHE A 228 4.45 1.70 13.26
C PHE A 228 4.90 2.32 14.59
N ASP A 229 4.58 3.59 14.83
CA ASP A 229 4.84 4.21 16.13
C ASP A 229 3.91 3.64 17.19
N CYS A 230 4.52 3.31 18.32
CA CYS A 230 3.81 2.97 19.54
C CYS A 230 3.21 4.23 20.12
N LEU A 231 1.89 4.23 20.37
CA LEU A 231 1.22 5.37 21.01
C LEU A 231 1.29 5.32 22.53
N ASP A 232 2.00 4.36 23.12
CA ASP A 232 2.24 4.37 24.55
C ASP A 232 3.20 5.50 24.92
N THR A 233 3.05 6.05 26.12
CA THR A 233 4.02 7.00 26.66
C THR A 233 5.18 6.30 27.34
N PHE A 234 6.34 6.94 27.33
CA PHE A 234 7.47 6.50 28.14
C PHE A 234 7.17 6.57 29.65
N ASP A 235 6.35 7.51 30.11
CA ASP A 235 5.89 7.54 31.49
C ASP A 235 4.83 6.48 31.76
N GLY A 236 4.73 6.03 33.01
CA GLY A 236 3.80 4.98 33.41
C GLY A 236 2.42 5.57 33.69
N PRO A 237 1.36 4.74 33.74
CA PRO A 237 0.03 5.22 34.12
C PRO A 237 -0.01 5.96 35.47
N LYS A 238 0.83 5.55 36.44
CA LYS A 238 0.96 6.22 37.75
C LYS A 238 1.59 7.61 37.68
N ASP A 239 2.37 7.88 36.65
CA ASP A 239 3.12 9.13 36.45
C ASP A 239 2.41 10.04 35.42
N GLY A 240 1.13 9.77 35.10
CA GLY A 240 0.36 10.52 34.10
C GLY A 240 0.51 10.03 32.65
N GLY A 241 1.24 8.94 32.42
CA GLY A 241 1.34 8.28 31.13
C GLY A 241 0.09 7.49 30.71
N TYR A 242 0.07 7.00 29.48
CA TYR A 242 -1.01 6.18 28.91
C TYR A 242 -0.45 5.01 28.06
N ARG A 243 -1.25 3.95 27.91
CA ARG A 243 -1.02 2.67 27.23
C ARG A 243 -2.13 2.37 26.22
N ILE A 244 -2.03 2.95 25.04
CA ILE A 244 -2.94 2.70 23.91
C ILE A 244 -2.62 1.37 23.22
N ASP A 245 -1.36 1.18 22.81
CA ASP A 245 -0.91 -0.05 22.16
C ASP A 245 -0.54 -1.11 23.22
N CYS A 246 -0.42 -0.76 24.51
CA CYS A 246 -0.10 -1.66 25.61
C CYS A 246 1.18 -2.49 25.38
N PHE A 247 2.15 -1.96 24.64
CA PHE A 247 3.40 -2.63 24.29
C PHE A 247 4.41 -2.54 25.44
N SER A 248 4.21 -3.37 26.46
CA SER A 248 5.02 -3.43 27.68
C SER A 248 5.14 -4.85 28.23
N ASP A 249 6.23 -5.13 28.95
CA ASP A 249 6.41 -6.42 29.64
C ASP A 249 5.52 -6.57 30.88
N VAL A 250 4.93 -5.48 31.37
CA VAL A 250 3.87 -5.57 32.39
C VAL A 250 2.53 -5.75 31.69
N ASP A 251 1.87 -6.85 32.03
CA ASP A 251 0.53 -7.18 31.55
C ASP A 251 -0.51 -6.32 32.27
N TYR A 252 -1.01 -5.31 31.57
CA TYR A 252 -2.08 -4.44 32.06
C TYR A 252 -3.47 -5.09 31.96
N LYS A 253 -3.62 -6.21 31.24
CA LYS A 253 -4.90 -6.88 30.96
C LYS A 253 -5.98 -5.96 30.38
N LYS A 254 -5.56 -4.92 29.64
CA LYS A 254 -6.43 -3.92 29.01
C LYS A 254 -6.64 -4.14 27.51
N LEU A 255 -5.73 -4.84 26.86
CA LEU A 255 -5.73 -5.09 25.43
C LEU A 255 -5.69 -6.59 25.18
N SER A 256 -6.68 -7.09 24.44
CA SER A 256 -6.70 -8.49 24.00
C SER A 256 -7.31 -8.58 22.61
N ILE A 257 -6.58 -9.19 21.68
CA ILE A 257 -7.02 -9.40 20.31
C ILE A 257 -6.92 -10.90 20.01
N PRO A 258 -8.03 -11.66 20.11
CA PRO A 258 -8.02 -13.10 19.98
C PRO A 258 -7.46 -13.60 18.65
N ASN A 259 -6.67 -14.68 18.68
CA ASN A 259 -6.02 -15.25 17.51
C ASN A 259 -7.03 -15.71 16.43
N ARG A 260 -8.24 -16.12 16.82
CA ARG A 260 -9.33 -16.43 15.88
C ARG A 260 -9.64 -15.27 14.92
N LEU A 261 -9.44 -14.02 15.33
CA LEU A 261 -9.59 -12.86 14.43
C LEU A 261 -8.63 -12.94 13.26
N PHE A 262 -7.45 -13.55 13.42
CA PHE A 262 -6.48 -13.69 12.34
C PHE A 262 -6.65 -15.01 11.58
N PHE A 263 -6.88 -16.12 12.30
CA PHE A 263 -6.72 -17.48 11.76
C PHE A 263 -8.01 -18.29 11.60
N HIS A 264 -9.20 -17.76 11.92
CA HIS A 264 -10.44 -18.50 11.71
C HIS A 264 -10.64 -18.81 10.21
N GLU A 265 -10.93 -20.06 9.85
CA GLU A 265 -10.88 -20.53 8.45
C GLU A 265 -11.74 -19.69 7.48
N SER A 266 -12.96 -19.32 7.87
CA SER A 266 -13.89 -18.59 6.99
C SER A 266 -14.03 -17.09 7.27
N ARG A 267 -13.47 -16.61 8.38
CA ARG A 267 -13.69 -15.24 8.88
C ARG A 267 -12.41 -14.53 9.27
N GLY A 268 -11.29 -15.24 9.41
CA GLY A 268 -10.03 -14.67 9.84
C GLY A 268 -9.44 -13.73 8.80
N LEU A 269 -8.71 -12.72 9.27
CA LEU A 269 -8.08 -11.75 8.39
C LEU A 269 -7.05 -12.38 7.46
N ILE A 270 -6.25 -13.34 7.95
CA ILE A 270 -5.21 -13.95 7.12
C ILE A 270 -5.82 -14.77 5.97
N PRO A 271 -6.77 -15.71 6.21
CA PRO A 271 -7.47 -16.38 5.12
C PRO A 271 -8.14 -15.39 4.15
N LEU A 272 -8.73 -14.30 4.67
CA LEU A 272 -9.28 -13.24 3.82
C LEU A 272 -8.21 -12.67 2.89
N LEU A 273 -7.02 -12.29 3.39
CA LEU A 273 -5.95 -11.72 2.56
C LEU A 273 -5.40 -12.73 1.54
N GLU A 274 -5.27 -14.02 1.90
CA GLU A 274 -4.79 -15.09 1.01
C GLU A 274 -5.69 -15.31 -0.22
N HIS A 275 -6.99 -15.01 -0.11
CA HIS A 275 -7.95 -15.09 -1.21
C HIS A 275 -7.78 -13.99 -2.27
N TYR A 276 -6.94 -12.99 -2.02
CA TYR A 276 -6.69 -11.89 -2.94
C TYR A 276 -5.21 -11.83 -3.32
N LYS A 277 -4.92 -11.58 -4.58
CA LYS A 277 -3.55 -11.32 -5.01
C LYS A 277 -3.25 -9.87 -4.67
N PHE A 278 -2.13 -9.62 -4.00
CA PHE A 278 -1.63 -8.27 -3.77
C PHE A 278 -0.49 -8.00 -4.75
N THR A 279 -0.48 -6.80 -5.32
CA THR A 279 0.57 -6.31 -6.19
C THR A 279 1.17 -5.05 -5.59
N VAL A 280 2.45 -4.84 -5.88
CA VAL A 280 3.20 -3.65 -5.44
C VAL A 280 3.43 -2.68 -6.60
N GLU A 281 3.05 -3.10 -7.81
CA GLU A 281 2.95 -2.26 -8.98
C GLU A 281 1.56 -1.64 -8.96
N GLU A 282 1.47 -0.33 -9.18
CA GLU A 282 0.17 0.30 -9.39
C GLU A 282 -0.31 0.04 -10.81
N ASN A 283 -1.62 -0.17 -10.96
CA ASN A 283 -2.23 -0.30 -12.28
C ASN A 283 -1.95 0.95 -13.13
N THR A 284 -1.70 0.79 -14.42
CA THR A 284 -1.58 1.93 -15.35
C THR A 284 -2.87 2.05 -16.17
N PRO A 285 -3.11 3.17 -16.88
CA PRO A 285 -4.27 3.29 -17.77
C PRO A 285 -4.35 2.22 -18.87
N ILE A 286 -3.23 1.56 -19.19
CA ILE A 286 -3.10 0.62 -20.31
C ILE A 286 -3.10 -0.82 -19.80
N GLU A 287 -2.38 -1.07 -18.70
CA GLU A 287 -2.18 -2.39 -18.12
C GLU A 287 -2.77 -2.46 -16.72
N GLN A 288 -3.65 -3.43 -16.51
CA GLN A 288 -4.32 -3.67 -15.26
C GLN A 288 -4.10 -5.11 -14.80
N GLU A 289 -3.48 -5.28 -13.65
CA GLU A 289 -3.35 -6.56 -12.99
C GLU A 289 -4.60 -6.85 -12.15
N VAL A 290 -5.09 -8.10 -12.21
CA VAL A 290 -6.19 -8.56 -11.36
C VAL A 290 -5.67 -8.85 -9.95
N ALA A 291 -5.31 -7.77 -9.25
CA ALA A 291 -4.72 -7.77 -7.93
C ALA A 291 -5.11 -6.50 -7.17
N LEU A 292 -5.00 -6.55 -5.84
CA LEU A 292 -5.12 -5.42 -4.95
C LEU A 292 -3.81 -4.63 -4.96
N ASP A 293 -3.87 -3.35 -5.31
CA ASP A 293 -2.72 -2.44 -5.38
C ASP A 293 -2.65 -1.51 -4.14
N PRO A 294 -1.53 -0.80 -3.91
CA PRO A 294 -1.37 0.06 -2.73
C PRO A 294 -2.41 1.18 -2.61
N GLU A 295 -3.05 1.61 -3.71
CA GLU A 295 -4.13 2.59 -3.68
C GLU A 295 -5.32 2.12 -2.83
N LEU A 296 -5.51 0.79 -2.75
CA LEU A 296 -6.51 0.16 -1.92
C LEU A 296 -6.43 0.65 -0.47
N LEU A 297 -5.24 0.91 0.07
CA LEU A 297 -5.05 1.43 1.44
C LEU A 297 -5.81 2.74 1.65
N GLY A 298 -5.71 3.66 0.68
CA GLY A 298 -6.42 4.94 0.70
C GLY A 298 -7.93 4.73 0.77
N ARG A 299 -8.49 3.89 -0.11
CA ARG A 299 -9.95 3.65 -0.11
C ARG A 299 -10.42 2.75 1.04
N VAL A 300 -9.59 1.86 1.58
CA VAL A 300 -9.89 1.12 2.84
C VAL A 300 -10.08 2.16 3.93
N PHE A 301 -9.08 3.03 4.10
CA PHE A 301 -9.07 4.02 5.16
C PHE A 301 -10.28 4.95 5.07
N GLU A 302 -10.56 5.49 3.88
CA GLU A 302 -11.73 6.33 3.65
C GLU A 302 -13.05 5.61 3.95
N ASN A 303 -13.23 4.37 3.47
CA ASN A 303 -14.50 3.67 3.66
C ASN A 303 -14.71 3.23 5.13
N LEU A 304 -13.66 2.79 5.82
CA LEU A 304 -13.72 2.45 7.24
C LEU A 304 -13.99 3.70 8.10
N LEU A 305 -13.36 4.83 7.78
CA LEU A 305 -13.68 6.12 8.40
C LEU A 305 -15.07 6.62 8.03
N ALA A 306 -15.57 6.38 6.82
CA ALA A 306 -16.91 6.80 6.41
C ALA A 306 -18.02 6.00 7.09
N ALA A 307 -17.72 4.78 7.56
CA ALA A 307 -18.60 3.98 8.42
C ALA A 307 -18.67 4.53 9.87
N TYR A 308 -17.74 5.42 10.24
CA TYR A 308 -17.71 6.07 11.55
C TYR A 308 -18.62 7.31 11.57
N ASN A 309 -19.93 7.10 11.83
CA ASN A 309 -20.84 8.16 12.28
C ASN A 309 -21.62 7.72 13.53
N PRO A 310 -21.26 8.20 14.73
CA PRO A 310 -21.86 7.75 15.99
C PRO A 310 -23.36 8.07 16.16
N GLU A 311 -23.95 8.99 15.37
CA GLU A 311 -25.31 9.49 15.63
C GLU A 311 -26.39 9.13 14.59
N THR A 312 -26.04 8.66 13.38
CA THR A 312 -27.06 8.54 12.31
C THR A 312 -27.05 7.26 11.48
N GLY A 313 -26.02 6.40 11.57
CA GLY A 313 -25.94 5.19 10.73
C GLY A 313 -25.98 5.48 9.22
N ALA A 314 -25.79 6.74 8.81
CA ALA A 314 -25.72 7.17 7.42
C ALA A 314 -24.25 7.38 7.04
N THR A 315 -23.86 6.88 5.85
CA THR A 315 -22.53 7.09 5.25
C THR A 315 -22.14 8.56 5.29
N VAL A 316 -21.05 8.88 6.00
CA VAL A 316 -20.50 10.24 6.19
C VAL A 316 -20.08 10.92 4.88
N ARG A 317 -20.12 10.22 3.74
CA ARG A 317 -19.72 10.70 2.40
C ARG A 317 -20.22 12.10 2.05
N LYS A 318 -21.41 12.51 2.51
CA LYS A 318 -21.98 13.83 2.19
C LYS A 318 -21.58 14.97 3.14
N GLN A 319 -21.11 14.69 4.36
CA GLN A 319 -20.83 15.72 5.36
C GLN A 319 -19.36 16.16 5.41
N THR A 320 -18.40 15.27 5.13
CA THR A 320 -16.96 15.63 5.11
C THR A 320 -16.43 16.02 3.75
N GLY A 321 -17.21 15.81 2.66
CA GLY A 321 -16.77 16.08 1.29
C GLY A 321 -15.66 15.14 0.79
N SER A 322 -15.37 14.06 1.52
CA SER A 322 -14.31 13.09 1.22
C SER A 322 -14.71 12.19 0.05
N TYR A 323 -14.51 12.67 -1.18
CA TYR A 323 -14.62 11.88 -2.40
C TYR A 323 -13.24 11.64 -2.99
N TYR A 324 -12.87 10.38 -3.20
CA TYR A 324 -11.70 10.02 -3.98
C TYR A 324 -11.81 10.65 -5.39
N THR A 325 -10.73 11.29 -5.84
CA THR A 325 -10.65 11.85 -7.19
C THR A 325 -10.30 10.71 -8.16
N PRO A 326 -11.16 10.38 -9.14
CA PRO A 326 -10.90 9.32 -10.12
C PRO A 326 -9.54 9.49 -10.81
N ARG A 327 -8.85 8.37 -11.08
CA ARG A 327 -7.51 8.39 -11.70
C ARG A 327 -7.41 9.23 -12.98
N PRO A 328 -8.34 9.15 -13.95
CA PRO A 328 -8.25 9.98 -15.15
C PRO A 328 -8.28 11.49 -14.84
N ILE A 329 -8.92 11.88 -13.75
CA ILE A 329 -8.97 13.28 -13.30
C ILE A 329 -7.65 13.65 -12.62
N VAL A 330 -7.13 12.78 -11.74
CA VAL A 330 -5.82 13.00 -11.10
C VAL A 330 -4.72 13.12 -12.16
N ASP A 331 -4.66 12.18 -13.10
CA ASP A 331 -3.67 12.15 -14.18
C ASP A 331 -3.72 13.44 -15.01
N TYR A 332 -4.92 13.82 -15.48
CA TYR A 332 -5.11 15.06 -16.24
C TYR A 332 -4.67 16.29 -15.43
N MET A 333 -5.13 16.42 -14.19
CA MET A 333 -4.82 17.59 -13.36
C MET A 333 -3.32 17.69 -13.03
N VAL A 334 -2.66 16.56 -12.79
CA VAL A 334 -1.21 16.52 -12.56
C VAL A 334 -0.45 16.90 -13.82
N ASP A 335 -0.85 16.39 -14.99
CA ASP A 335 -0.22 16.73 -16.28
C ASP A 335 -0.31 18.23 -16.55
N GLU A 336 -1.50 18.81 -16.48
CA GLU A 336 -1.71 20.24 -16.68
C GLU A 336 -0.94 21.10 -15.65
N ALA A 337 -0.90 20.67 -14.38
CA ALA A 337 -0.16 21.38 -13.33
C ALA A 337 1.36 21.34 -13.57
N LEU A 338 1.90 20.21 -14.04
CA LEU A 338 3.30 20.07 -14.38
C LEU A 338 3.67 20.91 -15.60
N VAL A 339 2.89 20.84 -16.68
CA VAL A 339 3.13 21.63 -17.90
C VAL A 339 3.06 23.13 -17.58
N ALA A 340 2.04 23.57 -16.85
CA ALA A 340 1.93 24.97 -16.42
C ALA A 340 3.07 25.43 -15.51
N THR A 341 3.76 24.51 -14.82
CA THR A 341 4.92 24.81 -13.96
C THR A 341 6.24 24.79 -14.73
N LEU A 342 6.41 23.83 -15.65
CA LEU A 342 7.64 23.60 -16.40
C LEU A 342 7.77 24.57 -17.58
N SER A 343 6.68 24.80 -18.33
CA SER A 343 6.66 25.68 -19.52
C SER A 343 7.22 27.10 -19.28
N PRO A 344 6.90 27.80 -18.16
CA PRO A 344 7.50 29.11 -17.89
C PRO A 344 8.91 29.05 -17.29
N LYS A 345 9.34 27.91 -16.73
CA LYS A 345 10.66 27.76 -16.08
C LYS A 345 11.74 27.25 -17.03
N CYS A 346 11.33 26.54 -18.06
CA CYS A 346 12.18 25.89 -19.05
C CYS A 346 11.77 26.42 -20.43
N HIS A 347 12.74 26.72 -21.30
CA HIS A 347 12.46 27.29 -22.61
C HIS A 347 13.06 26.42 -23.70
N PRO A 348 12.37 26.28 -24.85
CA PRO A 348 12.90 25.52 -25.97
C PRO A 348 14.13 26.20 -26.55
N THR A 349 15.17 25.44 -26.86
CA THR A 349 16.42 25.96 -27.45
C THR A 349 16.25 26.27 -28.94
N ASP A 350 15.32 25.58 -29.61
CA ASP A 350 14.94 25.81 -31.01
C ASP A 350 14.04 27.04 -31.22
N GLY A 351 13.52 27.61 -30.13
CA GLY A 351 12.62 28.77 -30.14
C GLY A 351 11.16 28.47 -30.53
N ASP A 352 10.78 27.20 -30.71
CA ASP A 352 9.41 26.80 -31.05
C ASP A 352 8.52 26.72 -29.79
N ALA A 353 8.08 27.89 -29.33
CA ALA A 353 7.17 27.99 -28.20
C ALA A 353 5.80 27.34 -28.43
N LYS A 354 5.41 27.02 -29.69
CA LYS A 354 4.13 26.37 -29.95
C LYS A 354 4.21 24.86 -29.71
N LEU A 355 5.32 24.25 -30.10
CA LEU A 355 5.55 22.82 -29.89
C LEU A 355 6.04 22.50 -28.47
N TRP A 356 6.48 23.49 -27.70
CA TRP A 356 7.04 23.27 -26.37
C TRP A 356 6.07 22.57 -25.41
N ASP A 357 4.83 23.06 -25.30
CA ASP A 357 3.84 22.45 -24.41
C ASP A 357 3.50 21.02 -24.88
N GLU A 358 3.42 20.77 -26.20
CA GLU A 358 3.19 19.43 -26.76
C GLU A 358 4.34 18.46 -26.43
N ARG A 359 5.60 18.92 -26.50
CA ARG A 359 6.79 18.15 -26.09
C ARG A 359 6.72 17.79 -24.60
N LEU A 360 6.33 18.75 -23.75
CA LEU A 360 6.16 18.51 -22.31
C LEU A 360 5.01 17.52 -22.01
N HIS A 361 3.88 17.61 -22.73
CA HIS A 361 2.82 16.60 -22.61
C HIS A 361 3.30 15.22 -23.05
N TYR A 362 4.05 15.13 -24.15
CA TYR A 362 4.63 13.86 -24.62
C TYR A 362 5.54 13.23 -23.57
N LEU A 363 6.38 14.05 -22.91
CA LEU A 363 7.25 13.61 -21.82
C LEU A 363 6.47 12.93 -20.67
N LEU A 364 5.26 13.43 -20.37
CA LEU A 364 4.40 12.96 -19.28
C LEU A 364 3.43 11.84 -19.68
N ASP A 365 3.32 11.51 -20.97
CA ASP A 365 2.31 10.57 -21.49
C ASP A 365 2.71 9.09 -21.31
N TYR A 366 1.94 8.35 -20.51
CA TYR A 366 2.10 6.91 -20.32
C TYR A 366 1.72 6.08 -21.56
N ALA A 367 0.86 6.61 -22.44
CA ALA A 367 0.33 5.89 -23.61
C ALA A 367 1.37 5.63 -24.70
N GLN A 368 2.46 6.40 -24.69
CA GLN A 368 3.52 6.28 -25.70
C GLN A 368 4.55 5.24 -25.25
N THR A 369 4.58 4.14 -26.01
CA THR A 369 5.38 2.94 -25.74
C THR A 369 6.86 3.12 -26.04
N PHE A 370 7.24 4.21 -26.73
CA PHE A 370 8.63 4.49 -27.08
C PHE A 370 9.27 5.31 -25.96
N ASP A 371 10.43 4.84 -25.47
CA ASP A 371 11.29 5.56 -24.53
C ASP A 371 12.21 6.51 -25.32
N ASP A 372 11.62 7.22 -26.30
CA ASP A 372 12.30 8.11 -27.26
C ASP A 372 12.11 9.59 -26.90
N ALA A 373 11.41 9.89 -25.81
CA ALA A 373 11.19 11.26 -25.36
C ALA A 373 12.50 12.02 -25.15
N ASN A 374 13.60 11.36 -24.76
CA ASN A 374 14.93 11.97 -24.72
C ASN A 374 15.40 12.53 -26.08
N GLU A 375 14.99 11.95 -27.21
CA GLU A 375 15.35 12.45 -28.54
C GLU A 375 14.65 13.77 -28.86
N TRP A 376 13.58 14.10 -28.12
CA TRP A 376 12.81 15.33 -28.26
C TRP A 376 13.32 16.45 -27.38
N PHE A 377 14.37 16.27 -26.56
CA PHE A 377 14.95 17.33 -25.73
C PHE A 377 16.47 17.33 -25.84
N ASP A 378 17.07 18.48 -26.05
CA ASP A 378 18.52 18.60 -26.04
C ASP A 378 19.09 18.65 -24.61
N ASP A 379 20.43 18.64 -24.50
CA ASP A 379 21.12 18.63 -23.21
C ASP A 379 20.76 19.84 -22.32
N PRO A 380 20.77 21.10 -22.82
CA PRO A 380 20.30 22.26 -22.05
C PRO A 380 18.85 22.17 -21.59
N GLU A 381 17.92 21.75 -22.45
CA GLU A 381 16.50 21.62 -22.11
C GLU A 381 16.32 20.55 -21.03
N THR A 382 17.00 19.42 -21.19
CA THR A 382 16.99 18.31 -20.21
C THR A 382 17.51 18.77 -18.85
N ASP A 383 18.66 19.47 -18.81
CA ASP A 383 19.22 20.00 -17.56
C ASP A 383 18.27 21.00 -16.89
N ALA A 384 17.60 21.85 -17.68
CA ALA A 384 16.64 22.81 -17.17
C ALA A 384 15.41 22.12 -16.55
N ILE A 385 14.86 21.10 -17.23
CA ILE A 385 13.69 20.34 -16.72
C ILE A 385 14.07 19.56 -15.45
N VAL A 386 15.18 18.82 -15.45
CA VAL A 386 15.63 18.05 -14.28
C VAL A 386 15.86 18.98 -13.07
N ARG A 387 16.43 20.16 -13.29
CA ARG A 387 16.59 21.18 -12.25
C ARG A 387 15.24 21.69 -11.74
N ALA A 388 14.32 22.03 -12.65
CA ALA A 388 12.99 22.50 -12.28
C ALA A 388 12.20 21.45 -11.48
N ILE A 389 12.31 20.17 -11.83
CA ILE A 389 11.72 19.05 -11.09
C ILE A 389 12.31 18.98 -9.67
N SER A 390 13.63 19.09 -9.52
CA SER A 390 14.28 19.04 -8.21
C SER A 390 13.82 20.18 -7.28
N GLU A 391 13.61 21.37 -7.83
CA GLU A 391 13.19 22.55 -7.07
C GLU A 391 11.68 22.61 -6.82
N LEU A 392 10.90 21.72 -7.44
CA LEU A 392 9.44 21.72 -7.34
C LEU A 392 8.99 21.43 -5.90
N LYS A 393 8.02 22.21 -5.44
CA LYS A 393 7.30 21.98 -4.18
C LYS A 393 5.82 21.82 -4.48
N MET A 394 5.24 20.73 -4.00
CA MET A 394 3.82 20.46 -4.10
C MET A 394 3.14 20.71 -2.76
N LEU A 395 1.92 21.24 -2.81
CA LEU A 395 1.05 21.36 -1.66
C LEU A 395 -0.37 20.97 -2.08
N ASP A 396 -0.90 19.92 -1.45
CA ASP A 396 -2.33 19.62 -1.49
C ASP A 396 -2.92 19.88 -0.09
N PRO A 397 -3.67 21.00 0.10
CA PRO A 397 -4.23 21.35 1.40
C PRO A 397 -5.40 20.44 1.82
N ALA A 398 -5.91 19.58 0.92
CA ALA A 398 -7.01 18.66 1.17
C ALA A 398 -6.67 17.24 0.67
N VAL A 399 -5.46 16.79 0.99
CA VAL A 399 -4.79 15.61 0.42
C VAL A 399 -5.58 14.30 0.48
N GLY A 400 -6.49 14.13 1.44
CA GLY A 400 -7.29 12.92 1.59
C GLY A 400 -6.43 11.65 1.61
N SER A 401 -6.70 10.72 0.70
CA SER A 401 -5.93 9.48 0.50
C SER A 401 -4.55 9.66 -0.15
N GLY A 402 -4.15 10.87 -0.54
CA GLY A 402 -2.84 11.12 -1.15
C GLY A 402 -2.77 10.91 -2.66
N ALA A 403 -3.91 10.88 -3.34
CA ALA A 403 -3.99 10.62 -4.78
C ALA A 403 -3.16 11.61 -5.63
N PHE A 404 -3.25 12.91 -5.35
CA PHE A 404 -2.50 13.94 -6.09
C PHE A 404 -0.98 13.87 -5.85
N PRO A 405 -0.47 13.78 -4.60
CA PRO A 405 0.95 13.53 -4.36
C PRO A 405 1.50 12.29 -5.04
N MET A 406 0.76 11.18 -5.02
CA MET A 406 1.17 9.95 -5.70
C MET A 406 1.16 10.11 -7.23
N GLY A 407 0.10 10.69 -7.80
CA GLY A 407 0.04 10.99 -9.24
C GLY A 407 1.20 11.86 -9.70
N MET A 408 1.53 12.91 -8.93
CA MET A 408 2.69 13.76 -9.18
C MET A 408 4.00 12.99 -9.09
N LEU A 409 4.20 12.19 -8.05
CA LEU A 409 5.40 11.37 -7.90
C LEU A 409 5.60 10.45 -9.11
N HIS A 410 4.53 9.81 -9.58
CA HIS A 410 4.57 8.94 -10.76
C HIS A 410 4.96 9.71 -12.02
N LYS A 411 4.35 10.86 -12.28
CA LYS A 411 4.65 11.68 -13.47
C LYS A 411 6.06 12.26 -13.44
N LEU A 412 6.54 12.69 -12.28
CA LEU A 412 7.93 13.14 -12.11
C LEU A 412 8.93 12.01 -12.31
N THR A 413 8.64 10.81 -11.80
CA THR A 413 9.51 9.63 -11.98
C THR A 413 9.55 9.19 -13.45
N LEU A 414 8.40 9.22 -14.14
CA LEU A 414 8.32 8.95 -15.58
C LEU A 414 9.18 9.95 -16.37
N ALA A 415 9.02 11.25 -16.10
CA ALA A 415 9.78 12.31 -16.77
C ALA A 415 11.29 12.15 -16.55
N LEU A 416 11.72 11.89 -15.32
CA LEU A 416 13.13 11.66 -15.00
C LEU A 416 13.68 10.42 -15.71
N ARG A 417 12.94 9.31 -15.72
CA ARG A 417 13.36 8.08 -16.41
C ARG A 417 13.54 8.32 -17.93
N ARG A 418 12.66 9.12 -18.53
CA ARG A 418 12.71 9.45 -19.95
C ARG A 418 13.85 10.41 -20.31
N LEU A 419 14.13 11.39 -19.46
CA LEU A 419 15.15 12.43 -19.71
C LEU A 419 16.56 12.04 -19.23
N ASP A 420 16.65 11.30 -18.14
CA ASP A 420 17.88 10.91 -17.46
C ASP A 420 17.80 9.42 -17.06
N PRO A 421 17.86 8.48 -18.03
CA PRO A 421 17.61 7.05 -17.77
C PRO A 421 18.53 6.44 -16.71
N ASP A 422 19.77 6.93 -16.61
CA ASP A 422 20.76 6.49 -15.64
C ASP A 422 20.72 7.31 -14.32
N ASN A 423 19.79 8.27 -14.19
CA ASN A 423 19.65 9.21 -13.07
C ASN A 423 20.93 10.01 -12.73
N ALA A 424 21.86 10.15 -13.68
CA ALA A 424 23.16 10.76 -13.42
C ALA A 424 23.07 12.28 -13.17
N ARG A 425 22.19 12.97 -13.92
CA ARG A 425 21.94 14.41 -13.74
C ARG A 425 21.21 14.65 -12.43
N TRP A 426 20.20 13.82 -12.14
CA TRP A 426 19.46 13.87 -10.88
C TRP A 426 20.36 13.65 -9.67
N GLU A 427 21.19 12.60 -9.67
CA GLU A 427 22.10 12.27 -8.57
C GLU A 427 23.09 13.41 -8.30
N LYS A 428 23.70 13.96 -9.35
CA LYS A 428 24.61 15.11 -9.23
C LYS A 428 23.92 16.29 -8.55
N LEU A 429 22.71 16.63 -8.99
CA LEU A 429 21.95 17.75 -8.44
C LEU A 429 21.55 17.53 -6.98
N GLN A 430 21.14 16.31 -6.61
CA GLN A 430 20.83 16.00 -5.20
C GLN A 430 22.07 16.11 -4.30
N LYS A 431 23.25 15.69 -4.78
CA LYS A 431 24.52 15.87 -4.05
C LYS A 431 24.84 17.36 -3.84
N GLU A 432 24.73 18.16 -4.89
CA GLU A 432 24.95 19.62 -4.81
C GLU A 432 24.03 20.27 -3.77
N ARG A 433 22.74 19.90 -3.77
CA ARG A 433 21.76 20.42 -2.81
C ARG A 433 21.99 19.93 -1.38
N ALA A 434 22.38 18.67 -1.21
CA ALA A 434 22.72 18.13 0.09
C ALA A 434 23.89 18.91 0.71
N VAL A 435 24.95 19.17 -0.06
CA VAL A 435 26.08 19.99 0.38
C VAL A 435 25.63 21.40 0.77
N GLN A 436 24.81 22.06 -0.06
CA GLN A 436 24.28 23.40 0.25
C GLN A 436 23.44 23.42 1.55
N ARG A 437 22.60 22.39 1.78
CA ARG A 437 21.82 22.27 3.02
C ARG A 437 22.72 22.06 4.23
N THR A 438 23.72 21.19 4.10
CA THR A 438 24.70 20.95 5.16
C THR A 438 25.47 22.22 5.50
N GLU A 439 25.95 22.98 4.51
CA GLU A 439 26.62 24.27 4.71
C GLU A 439 25.70 25.28 5.42
N ALA A 440 24.43 25.39 5.03
CA ALA A 440 23.46 26.25 5.69
C ALA A 440 23.16 25.84 7.14
N ALA A 441 23.07 24.53 7.42
CA ALA A 441 22.88 24.00 8.77
C ALA A 441 24.12 24.28 9.67
N TYR A 442 25.33 24.20 9.12
CA TYR A 442 26.56 24.58 9.82
C TYR A 442 26.62 26.08 10.14
N ASP A 443 26.01 26.95 9.34
CA ASP A 443 25.92 28.39 9.63
C ASP A 443 24.81 28.76 10.65
N THR A 444 23.93 27.80 11.00
CA THR A 444 22.88 28.02 12.00
C THR A 444 23.45 27.84 13.42
N GLN A 445 23.31 28.85 14.29
CA GLN A 445 23.98 28.92 15.60
C GLN A 445 23.37 28.04 16.72
N ASP A 446 22.29 27.31 16.46
CA ASP A 446 21.61 26.49 17.46
C ASP A 446 21.75 24.98 17.16
N ASP A 447 22.43 24.29 18.08
CA ASP A 447 22.74 22.85 17.99
C ASP A 447 21.50 21.96 18.07
N GLN A 448 20.39 22.49 18.59
CA GLN A 448 19.12 21.78 18.68
C GLN A 448 18.37 21.80 17.33
N THR A 449 18.44 22.90 16.59
CA THR A 449 17.86 23.02 15.24
C THR A 449 18.65 22.20 14.21
N ARG A 450 19.98 22.09 14.36
CA ARG A 450 20.85 21.28 13.49
C ARG A 450 20.58 19.77 13.46
N ARG A 451 19.87 19.24 14.46
CA ARG A 451 19.56 17.80 14.54
C ARG A 451 18.19 17.45 13.98
N GLU A 452 17.33 18.46 13.76
CA GLU A 452 15.97 18.30 13.26
C GLU A 452 15.85 18.62 11.75
N GLU A 453 16.80 19.38 11.18
CA GLU A 453 17.00 19.62 9.73
C GLU A 453 17.95 18.60 9.10
#